data_AF-A0A6L7WRW1-F1
#
_entry.id   AF-A0A6L7WRW1-F1
#
_cell.length_a   1.000
_cell.length_b   1.000
_cell.length_c   1.000
_cell.angle_alpha   90.00
_cell.angle_beta   90.00
_cell.angle_gamma   90.00
#
_symmetry.space_group_name_H-M   'P 1'
#
loop_
_entity.id
_entity.type
_entity.pdbx_description
1 polymer ?
#
loop_
_entity_poly.entity_id
_entity_poly.type
_entity_poly.pdbx_seq_one_letter_code
_entity_poly.pdbx_strand_id
1 'polypeptide(L)'
;MGSKRKFWFRSNEAGGRDWLFKYPRPGTGEHWAEKIAAEVASALRIRHARVDLAEFEGHRGSATESFARGGRELHHGNDLLEGAVYGYDPKQRFGQPSHTLGNIWTAMDYSFVHSGAAR
;
A
#
# COMPACT_ATOMS: atom_id res chain seq x y z
N MET A 1 -3.13 9.56 2.69
CA MET A 1 -3.60 8.56 1.71
C MET A 1 -3.59 9.14 0.30
N GLY A 2 -3.14 8.38 -0.71
CA GLY A 2 -2.80 8.89 -2.05
C GLY A 2 -3.94 9.56 -2.82
N SER A 3 -3.64 10.69 -3.48
CA SER A 3 -4.59 11.49 -4.28
C SER A 3 -4.80 10.98 -5.71
N LYS A 4 -4.12 9.90 -6.10
CA LYS A 4 -4.18 9.36 -7.47
C LYS A 4 -5.55 8.73 -7.73
N ARG A 5 -6.07 8.94 -8.95
CA ARG A 5 -7.29 8.29 -9.43
C ARG A 5 -7.06 6.77 -9.46
N LYS A 6 -7.99 6.02 -8.86
CA LYS A 6 -7.93 4.56 -8.73
C LYS A 6 -9.33 3.99 -8.58
N PHE A 7 -9.52 2.75 -9.01
CA PHE A 7 -10.78 2.03 -8.82
C PHE A 7 -10.54 0.54 -8.63
N TRP A 8 -11.43 -0.11 -7.90
CA TRP A 8 -11.41 -1.55 -7.71
C TRP A 8 -12.17 -2.25 -8.83
N PHE A 9 -11.64 -3.39 -9.29
CA PHE A 9 -12.32 -4.28 -10.23
C PHE A 9 -12.03 -5.74 -9.85
N ARG A 10 -12.84 -6.66 -10.36
CA ARG A 10 -12.67 -8.11 -10.14
C ARG A 10 -12.23 -8.77 -11.44
N SER A 11 -11.26 -9.68 -11.37
CA SER A 11 -10.83 -10.46 -12.53
C SER A 11 -11.90 -11.47 -12.95
N ASN A 12 -12.05 -11.72 -14.26
CA ASN A 12 -13.02 -12.67 -14.82
C ASN A 12 -12.64 -14.15 -14.63
N GLU A 13 -11.50 -14.43 -13.99
CA GLU A 13 -11.05 -15.79 -13.68
C GLU A 13 -11.96 -16.47 -12.65
N ALA A 14 -12.07 -17.81 -12.71
CA ALA A 14 -12.78 -18.59 -11.70
C ALA A 14 -12.16 -18.34 -10.32
N GLY A 15 -12.97 -17.89 -9.35
CA GLY A 15 -12.47 -17.42 -8.05
C GLY A 15 -11.91 -15.99 -8.07
N GLY A 16 -12.45 -15.15 -8.94
CA GLY A 16 -12.01 -13.80 -9.27
C GLY A 16 -11.42 -13.02 -8.09
N ARG A 17 -10.18 -12.54 -8.28
CA ARG A 17 -9.44 -11.72 -7.32
C ARG A 17 -9.84 -10.26 -7.48
N ASP A 18 -9.78 -9.51 -6.38
CA ASP A 18 -9.98 -8.06 -6.42
C ASP A 18 -8.65 -7.37 -6.77
N TRP A 19 -8.71 -6.42 -7.67
CA TRP A 19 -7.57 -5.66 -8.19
C TRP A 19 -7.85 -4.16 -8.11
N LEU A 20 -6.81 -3.39 -7.85
CA LEU A 20 -6.85 -1.93 -7.81
C LEU A 20 -6.14 -1.38 -9.04
N PHE A 21 -6.89 -0.84 -9.99
CA PHE A 21 -6.33 -0.10 -11.10
C PHE A 21 -5.91 1.30 -10.64
N LYS A 22 -4.72 1.76 -11.03
CA LYS A 22 -4.16 3.07 -10.69
C LYS A 22 -3.77 3.81 -11.96
N TYR A 23 -4.32 5.01 -12.13
CA TYR A 23 -3.92 5.87 -13.22
C TYR A 23 -2.58 6.55 -12.88
N PRO A 24 -1.62 6.55 -13.82
CA PRO A 24 -0.39 7.31 -13.66
C PRO A 24 -0.67 8.79 -13.90
N ARG A 25 0.13 9.66 -13.29
CA ARG A 25 0.17 11.06 -13.71
C ARG A 25 0.78 11.16 -15.12
N PRO A 26 0.24 12.01 -16.01
CA PRO A 26 0.78 12.18 -17.35
C PRO A 26 2.30 12.48 -17.33
N GLY A 27 3.06 11.81 -18.20
CA GLY A 27 4.50 12.04 -18.37
C GLY A 27 5.41 11.53 -17.25
N THR A 28 4.89 10.86 -16.21
CA THR A 28 5.69 10.45 -15.04
C THR A 28 6.23 9.02 -15.08
N GLY A 29 5.66 8.16 -15.93
CA GLY A 29 6.04 6.74 -15.98
C GLY A 29 5.70 5.93 -14.72
N GLU A 30 4.85 6.45 -13.82
CA GLU A 30 4.56 5.84 -12.52
C GLU A 30 4.11 4.37 -12.57
N HIS A 31 3.37 3.97 -13.61
CA HIS A 31 2.92 2.60 -13.82
C HIS A 31 4.07 1.64 -14.15
N TRP A 32 5.05 2.09 -14.94
CA TRP A 32 6.29 1.34 -15.20
C TRP A 32 7.12 1.22 -13.93
N ALA A 33 7.30 2.33 -13.20
CA ALA A 33 8.07 2.34 -11.96
C ALA A 33 7.46 1.36 -10.93
N GLU A 34 6.14 1.33 -10.80
CA GLU A 34 5.44 0.42 -9.89
C GLU A 34 5.60 -1.05 -10.31
N LYS A 35 5.47 -1.37 -11.60
CA LYS A 35 5.70 -2.73 -12.11
C LYS A 35 7.16 -3.16 -11.88
N ILE A 36 8.12 -2.32 -12.23
CA ILE A 36 9.55 -2.62 -12.06
C ILE A 36 9.88 -2.84 -10.59
N ALA A 37 9.39 -2.01 -9.67
CA ALA A 37 9.60 -2.18 -8.24
C ALA A 37 9.06 -3.53 -7.73
N ALA A 38 7.91 -3.97 -8.22
CA ALA A 38 7.35 -5.28 -7.90
C ALA A 38 8.23 -6.42 -8.44
N GLU A 39 8.70 -6.34 -9.68
CA GLU A 39 9.60 -7.36 -10.26
C GLU A 39 10.95 -7.42 -9.52
N VAL A 40 11.51 -6.28 -9.13
CA VAL A 40 12.72 -6.21 -8.30
C VAL A 40 12.47 -6.86 -6.94
N ALA A 41 11.35 -6.55 -6.27
CA ALA A 41 10.98 -7.19 -5.02
C ALA A 41 10.83 -8.71 -5.16
N SER A 42 10.26 -9.18 -6.27
CA SER A 42 10.17 -10.61 -6.62
C SER A 42 11.55 -11.26 -6.75
N ALA A 43 12.45 -10.64 -7.51
CA ALA A 43 13.82 -11.12 -7.69
C ALA A 43 14.60 -11.19 -6.36
N LEU A 44 14.34 -10.24 -5.45
CA LEU A 44 14.90 -10.20 -4.10
C LEU A 44 14.14 -11.07 -3.07
N ARG A 45 13.08 -11.77 -3.48
CA ARG A 45 12.22 -12.60 -2.62
C ARG A 45 11.59 -11.81 -1.46
N ILE A 46 11.37 -10.52 -1.64
CA ILE A 46 10.64 -9.67 -0.70
C ILE A 46 9.14 -9.88 -0.93
N ARG A 47 8.37 -10.11 0.14
CA ARG A 47 6.91 -10.22 0.03
C ARG A 47 6.34 -8.88 -0.46
N HIS A 48 5.58 -8.92 -1.54
CA HIS A 48 4.97 -7.76 -2.17
C HIS A 48 3.64 -8.15 -2.81
N ALA A 49 2.79 -7.16 -3.10
CA ALA A 49 1.58 -7.36 -3.87
C ALA A 49 1.94 -7.57 -5.34
N ARG A 50 1.23 -8.46 -6.04
CA ARG A 50 1.36 -8.61 -7.49
C ARG A 50 0.94 -7.30 -8.17
N VAL A 51 1.77 -6.81 -9.09
CA VAL A 51 1.48 -5.63 -9.91
C VAL A 51 1.64 -6.02 -11.37
N ASP A 52 0.65 -5.70 -12.20
CA ASP A 52 0.70 -5.86 -13.64
C ASP A 52 0.44 -4.52 -14.35
N LEU A 53 0.98 -4.38 -15.56
CA LEU A 53 0.60 -3.30 -16.45
C LEU A 53 -0.79 -3.57 -17.00
N ALA A 54 -1.62 -2.54 -17.08
CA ALA A 54 -3.01 -2.67 -17.50
C ALA A 54 -3.45 -1.49 -18.37
N GLU A 55 -4.50 -1.72 -19.15
CA GLU A 55 -5.18 -0.69 -19.92
C GLU A 55 -6.68 -0.73 -19.62
N PHE A 56 -7.28 0.45 -19.43
CA PHE A 56 -8.71 0.60 -19.22
C PHE A 56 -9.21 1.81 -20.01
N GLU A 57 -10.20 1.61 -20.88
CA GLU A 57 -10.76 2.66 -21.75
C GLU A 57 -9.69 3.48 -22.48
N GLY A 58 -8.69 2.80 -23.06
CA GLY A 58 -7.56 3.42 -23.76
C GLY A 58 -6.52 4.11 -22.86
N HIS A 59 -6.68 4.05 -21.53
CA HIS A 59 -5.73 4.62 -20.58
C HIS A 59 -4.83 3.54 -20.00
N ARG A 60 -3.52 3.72 -20.16
CA ARG A 60 -2.50 2.87 -19.55
C ARG A 60 -2.33 3.17 -18.05
N GLY A 61 -2.12 2.14 -17.27
CA GLY A 61 -1.86 2.23 -15.83
C GLY A 61 -1.27 0.95 -15.25
N SER A 62 -1.33 0.84 -13.93
CA SER A 62 -0.94 -0.37 -13.18
C SER A 62 -2.17 -0.96 -12.50
N ALA A 63 -2.24 -2.29 -12.42
CA ALA A 63 -3.21 -3.03 -11.65
C ALA A 63 -2.49 -3.77 -10.52
N THR A 64 -2.89 -3.51 -9.27
CA THR A 64 -2.33 -4.20 -8.10
C THR A 64 -3.35 -5.20 -7.56
N GLU A 65 -2.95 -6.45 -7.42
CA GLU A 65 -3.80 -7.48 -6.82
C GLU A 65 -3.98 -7.24 -5.31
N SER A 66 -5.20 -7.35 -4.80
CA SER A 66 -5.46 -7.29 -3.36
C SER A 66 -4.87 -8.51 -2.65
N PHE A 67 -4.06 -8.23 -1.62
CA PHE A 67 -3.60 -9.24 -0.66
C PHE A 67 -4.45 -9.27 0.63
N ALA A 68 -5.36 -8.31 0.80
CA ALA A 68 -6.31 -8.26 1.91
C ALA A 68 -7.47 -9.24 1.64
N ARG A 69 -7.20 -10.53 1.87
CA ARG A 69 -8.13 -11.64 1.55
C ARG A 69 -8.74 -12.24 2.81
N GLY A 70 -9.92 -12.85 2.66
CA GLY A 70 -10.57 -13.63 3.72
C GLY A 70 -10.98 -12.78 4.93
N GLY A 71 -11.57 -11.61 4.67
CA GLY A 71 -12.01 -10.68 5.74
C GLY A 71 -10.89 -9.93 6.45
N ARG A 72 -9.64 -10.03 5.97
CA ARG A 72 -8.51 -9.25 6.49
C ARG A 72 -8.56 -7.82 5.96
N GLU A 73 -8.19 -6.87 6.80
CA GLU A 73 -8.08 -5.46 6.47
C GLU A 73 -6.61 -5.03 6.33
N LEU A 74 -6.36 -4.04 5.47
CA LEU A 74 -5.05 -3.41 5.33
C LEU A 74 -4.98 -2.20 6.27
N HIS A 75 -4.20 -2.31 7.33
CA HIS A 75 -3.80 -1.16 8.16
C HIS A 75 -2.47 -0.60 7.64
N HIS A 76 -2.42 0.71 7.43
CA HIS A 76 -1.23 1.40 6.96
C HIS A 76 -0.31 1.76 8.12
N GLY A 77 0.99 1.96 7.83
CA GLY A 77 1.95 2.39 8.85
C GLY A 77 1.62 3.75 9.49
N ASN A 78 0.95 4.64 8.74
CA ASN A 78 0.45 5.91 9.27
C ASN A 78 -0.64 5.71 10.33
N ASP A 79 -1.46 4.67 10.21
CA ASP A 79 -2.51 4.36 11.19
C ASP A 79 -1.86 3.83 12.48
N LEU A 80 -0.75 3.07 12.36
CA LEU A 80 0.04 2.62 13.51
C LEU A 80 0.70 3.81 14.23
N LEU A 81 1.24 4.78 13.48
CA LEU A 81 1.84 5.98 14.03
C LEU A 81 0.82 6.84 14.79
N GLU A 82 -0.40 6.98 14.26
CA GLU A 82 -1.49 7.72 14.94
C GLU A 82 -1.82 7.12 16.30
N GLY A 83 -1.80 5.79 16.42
CA GLY A 83 -2.07 5.10 17.69
C GLY A 83 -0.91 5.15 18.71
N ALA A 84 0.33 5.32 18.24
CA ALA A 84 1.52 5.11 19.09
C ALA A 84 2.37 6.37 19.35
N VAL A 85 2.29 7.39 18.49
CA VAL A 85 3.17 8.56 18.55
C VAL A 85 2.40 9.80 18.98
N TYR A 86 2.75 10.32 20.15
CA TYR A 86 2.14 11.53 20.69
C TYR A 86 2.33 12.72 19.73
N GLY A 87 1.24 13.44 19.45
CA GLY A 87 1.27 14.63 18.58
C GLY A 87 1.40 14.34 17.09
N TYR A 88 1.25 13.08 16.65
CA TYR A 88 1.19 12.75 15.23
C TYR A 88 -0.06 13.37 14.57
N ASP A 89 0.14 14.13 13.49
CA ASP A 89 -0.97 14.67 12.68
C ASP A 89 -1.26 13.74 11.48
N PRO A 90 -2.33 12.93 11.50
CA PRO A 90 -2.69 12.04 10.40
C PRO A 90 -3.16 12.80 9.14
N LYS A 91 -3.51 14.09 9.26
CA LYS A 91 -4.01 14.92 8.15
C LYS A 91 -2.87 15.51 7.31
N GLN A 92 -1.68 15.68 7.88
CA GLN A 92 -0.52 16.18 7.15
C GLN A 92 -0.04 15.15 6.11
N ARG A 93 -0.19 15.51 4.83
CA ARG A 93 0.09 14.62 3.70
C ARG A 93 1.53 14.64 3.20
N PHE A 94 2.23 15.77 3.35
CA PHE A 94 3.57 15.98 2.82
C PHE A 94 4.49 16.52 3.90
N GLY A 95 5.78 16.15 3.82
CA GLY A 95 6.81 16.61 4.74
C GLY A 95 6.51 16.29 6.19
N GLN A 96 5.94 15.11 6.46
CA GLN A 96 5.51 14.69 7.80
C GLN A 96 6.73 14.55 8.72
N PRO A 97 6.99 15.48 9.66
CA PRO A 97 8.19 15.44 10.50
C PRO A 97 8.23 14.23 11.42
N SER A 98 7.06 13.65 11.72
CA SER A 98 6.93 12.49 12.59
C SER A 98 7.28 11.16 11.91
N HIS A 99 7.57 11.12 10.61
CA HIS A 99 8.05 9.93 9.89
C HIS A 99 9.55 9.69 10.11
N THR A 100 9.98 9.67 11.37
CA THR A 100 11.36 9.37 11.78
C THR A 100 11.52 7.88 12.07
N LEU A 101 12.74 7.35 11.98
CA LEU A 101 13.03 5.96 12.35
C LEU A 101 12.64 5.66 13.81
N GLY A 102 12.91 6.58 14.74
CA GLY A 102 12.56 6.43 16.15
C GLY A 102 11.05 6.22 16.35
N ASN A 103 10.23 7.05 15.72
CA ASN A 103 8.77 6.93 15.78
C ASN A 103 8.26 5.65 15.10
N ILE A 104 8.90 5.21 14.01
CA ILE A 104 8.57 3.93 13.36
C ILE A 104 8.85 2.76 14.30
N TRP A 105 9.98 2.76 15.03
CA TRP A 105 10.27 1.75 16.05
C TRP A 105 9.24 1.77 17.17
N THR A 106 8.92 2.96 17.72
CA THR A 106 7.88 3.11 18.74
C THR A 106 6.54 2.53 18.29
N ALA A 107 6.11 2.80 17.05
CA ALA A 107 4.87 2.24 16.51
C ALA A 107 4.92 0.71 16.39
N MET A 108 6.04 0.15 15.95
CA MET A 108 6.19 -1.31 15.85
C MET A 108 6.19 -1.98 17.23
N ASP A 109 6.89 -1.42 18.22
CA ASP A 109 6.95 -1.96 19.58
C ASP A 109 5.57 -1.90 20.27
N TYR A 110 4.83 -0.82 20.06
CA TYR A 110 3.47 -0.68 20.58
C TYR A 110 2.50 -1.70 19.95
N SER A 111 2.52 -1.84 18.62
CA SER A 111 1.55 -2.65 17.88
C SER A 111 1.84 -4.15 17.84
N PHE A 112 3.10 -4.58 18.01
CA PHE A 112 3.48 -5.99 17.82
C PHE A 112 4.13 -6.63 19.04
N VAL A 113 4.73 -5.86 19.94
CA VAL A 113 5.37 -6.41 21.16
C VAL A 113 4.43 -6.34 22.36
N HIS A 114 3.76 -5.20 22.57
CA HIS A 114 2.91 -5.00 23.74
C HIS A 114 1.47 -5.54 23.57
N SER A 115 1.04 -5.83 22.33
CA SER A 115 -0.28 -6.42 22.06
C SER A 115 -0.37 -7.92 22.39
N GLY A 116 0.73 -8.56 22.80
CA GLY A 116 0.76 -9.96 23.24
C GLY A 116 0.42 -10.18 24.72
N ALA A 117 0.33 -9.12 25.54
CA ALA A 117 0.11 -9.22 26.99
C ALA A 117 -1.38 -9.20 27.41
N ALA A 118 -2.30 -9.07 26.45
CA ALA A 118 -3.74 -9.07 26.70
C ALA A 118 -4.44 -10.10 25.80
N ARG A 119 -4.25 -11.38 26.11
CA ARG A 119 -5.15 -12.48 25.74
C ARG A 119 -5.21 -13.50 26.86
#